data_AF-D6WYB1-F1
#
_entry.id   AF-D6WYB1-F1
#
_cell.length_a   1.000
_cell.length_b   1.000
_cell.length_c   1.000
_cell.angle_alpha   90.00
_cell.angle_beta   90.00
_cell.angle_gamma   90.00
#
_symmetry.space_group_name_H-M   'P 1'
#
loop_
_entity.id
_entity.type
_entity.pdbx_description
1 polymer ?
#
loop_
_entity_poly.entity_id
_entity_poly.type
_entity_poly.pdbx_seq_one_letter_code
_entity_poly.pdbx_strand_id
1 'polypeptide(L)'
;MPSYETQLRIFNNTFTDIKSTSVSGTDNYDWDGGSRPDYNFVGVYIKAKSAVQRRAEVNRWAKNCPFTMTLCFQDRTIDTFRLNQKAAIGKANIDLRLLRVSHKIIWRRTDKKTLEIEIQNTEQQLQEQVAEKLKKEGEASAKQKQYEAALKKLDEALKLTHKASTIAECKNQQGDILMAQAWDLELKENAALAEKKFKEAKEKFSQAGNQEKVGLVNLKLDGNKLFNEANELEAKAFELVKNAKTGEQLNSAQDMYREVLAKYEEAKKKFDEGAKRDKVNFGESATFVKSQIDEVQKVINDIEKAELNLNMNEVHVNDEEKKTEGEEEVNKDLHEERDG
;
A
#
# COMPACT_ATOMS: atom_id res chain seq x y z
N MET A 1 44.97 47.68 14.43
CA MET A 1 45.66 47.18 13.22
C MET A 1 44.89 47.69 12.00
N PRO A 2 45.54 48.17 10.93
CA PRO A 2 44.82 48.59 9.72
C PRO A 2 44.04 47.42 9.11
N SER A 3 42.74 47.58 8.89
CA SER A 3 41.85 46.54 8.35
C SER A 3 41.19 46.98 7.04
N TYR A 4 40.60 46.00 6.34
CA TYR A 4 39.56 46.25 5.36
C TYR A 4 38.22 45.82 5.94
N GLU A 5 37.24 46.72 5.89
CA GLU A 5 35.86 46.38 6.20
C GLU A 5 35.33 45.39 5.17
N THR A 6 34.93 44.20 5.66
CA THR A 6 34.27 43.17 4.86
C THR A 6 33.16 42.52 5.68
N GLN A 7 32.29 41.79 5.01
CA GLN A 7 31.18 41.07 5.63
C GLN A 7 31.23 39.59 5.23
N LEU A 8 30.82 38.71 6.14
CA LEU A 8 30.56 37.30 5.85
C LEU A 8 29.06 37.07 5.99
N ARG A 9 28.45 36.47 4.97
CA ARG A 9 27.04 36.10 4.98
C ARG A 9 26.90 34.61 4.70
N ILE A 10 26.16 33.92 5.56
CA ILE A 10 25.75 32.53 5.34
C ILE A 10 24.25 32.56 5.02
N PHE A 11 23.90 32.13 3.81
CA PHE A 11 22.52 31.99 3.38
C PHE A 11 22.12 30.51 3.41
N ASN A 12 21.23 30.15 4.34
CA ASN A 12 20.66 28.82 4.42
C ASN A 12 19.46 28.72 3.48
N ASN A 13 19.67 28.26 2.25
CA ASN A 13 18.62 28.00 1.28
C ASN A 13 18.19 26.51 1.26
N THR A 14 18.49 25.76 2.33
CA THR A 14 18.02 24.37 2.48
C THR A 14 16.57 24.33 3.02
N PHE A 15 16.04 23.13 3.23
CA PHE A 15 14.77 22.93 3.95
C PHE A 15 14.93 22.74 5.46
N THR A 16 16.17 22.72 5.94
CA THR A 16 16.52 22.37 7.31
C THR A 16 17.22 23.54 7.97
N ASP A 17 16.86 23.83 9.22
CA ASP A 17 17.56 24.85 9.99
C ASP A 17 19.02 24.45 10.26
N ILE A 18 19.95 25.41 10.19
CA ILE A 18 21.29 25.25 10.78
C ILE A 18 21.11 25.54 12.26
N LYS A 19 21.24 24.49 13.08
CA LYS A 19 21.05 24.54 14.52
C LYS A 19 22.19 25.29 15.21
N SER A 20 23.41 25.09 14.74
CA SER A 20 24.60 25.73 15.28
C SER A 20 25.74 25.76 14.27
N THR A 21 26.61 26.74 14.42
CA THR A 21 27.86 26.88 13.66
C THR A 21 29.07 26.74 14.59
N SER A 22 30.20 26.28 14.05
CA SER A 22 31.50 26.40 14.72
C SER A 22 32.56 26.82 13.72
N VAL A 23 33.60 27.49 14.24
CA VAL A 23 34.67 28.06 13.42
C VAL A 23 36.02 27.66 14.00
N SER A 24 36.96 27.36 13.12
CA SER A 24 38.36 27.06 13.46
C SER A 24 39.31 27.53 12.34
N GLY A 25 40.62 27.31 12.51
CA GLY A 25 41.61 27.61 11.47
C GLY A 25 41.82 29.10 11.19
N THR A 26 41.52 29.95 12.17
CA THR A 26 41.73 31.40 12.19
C THR A 26 43.00 31.77 12.94
N ASP A 27 43.70 32.81 12.50
CA ASP A 27 44.92 33.33 13.15
C ASP A 27 44.74 34.82 13.54
N ASN A 28 45.22 35.23 14.71
CA ASN A 28 45.07 36.63 15.19
C ASN A 28 45.67 37.69 14.25
N TYR A 29 46.73 37.35 13.52
CA TYR A 29 47.41 38.25 12.60
C TYR A 29 46.65 38.44 11.28
N ASP A 30 45.67 37.60 10.98
CA ASP A 30 44.90 37.68 9.74
C ASP A 30 43.70 38.65 9.81
N TRP A 31 43.29 39.08 11.01
CA TRP A 31 42.01 39.78 11.25
C TRP A 31 42.18 41.04 12.11
N ASP A 32 41.14 41.90 12.17
CA ASP A 32 41.17 43.14 12.98
C ASP A 32 41.04 42.94 14.51
N GLY A 33 41.02 41.69 14.98
CA GLY A 33 40.75 41.32 16.35
C GLY A 33 39.30 40.87 16.56
N GLY A 34 38.39 41.78 16.89
CA GLY A 34 37.03 41.46 17.33
C GLY A 34 36.08 40.98 16.23
N SER A 35 36.39 41.25 14.96
CA SER A 35 35.54 40.87 13.83
C SER A 35 35.87 39.48 13.27
N ARG A 36 36.61 38.65 14.01
CA ARG A 36 36.98 37.30 13.57
C ARG A 36 35.77 36.37 13.49
N PRO A 37 35.68 35.46 12.49
CA PRO A 37 34.56 34.54 12.36
C PRO A 37 34.37 33.62 13.56
N ASP A 38 35.44 33.26 14.29
CA ASP A 38 35.33 32.44 15.50
C ASP A 38 34.83 33.21 16.73
N TYR A 39 34.65 34.53 16.64
CA TYR A 39 33.96 35.32 17.68
C TYR A 39 32.52 35.64 17.34
N ASN A 40 32.17 35.80 16.06
CA ASN A 40 30.85 36.29 15.68
C ASN A 40 29.98 35.29 14.88
N PHE A 41 30.54 34.14 14.53
CA PHE A 41 29.84 33.04 13.86
C PHE A 41 29.94 31.71 14.62
N VAL A 42 30.23 31.71 15.93
CA VAL A 42 30.13 30.48 16.75
C VAL A 42 28.75 30.38 17.40
N GLY A 43 28.15 29.19 17.38
CA GLY A 43 26.86 28.90 18.00
C GLY A 43 25.67 29.57 17.32
N VAL A 44 25.82 30.06 16.10
CA VAL A 44 24.76 30.81 15.41
C VAL A 44 23.70 29.85 14.87
N TYR A 45 22.44 30.14 15.19
CA TYR A 45 21.28 29.52 14.56
C TYR A 45 20.91 30.28 13.29
N ILE A 46 20.66 29.55 12.19
CA ILE A 46 20.23 30.11 10.90
C ILE A 46 19.05 29.31 10.38
N LYS A 47 17.86 29.91 10.45
CA LYS A 47 16.61 29.31 9.99
C LYS A 47 16.69 28.93 8.50
N ALA A 48 16.02 27.85 8.11
CA ALA A 48 15.81 27.49 6.72
C ALA A 48 15.22 28.68 5.93
N LYS A 49 15.67 28.84 4.69
CA LYS A 49 15.30 29.94 3.79
C LYS A 49 15.62 31.34 4.34
N SER A 50 16.66 31.47 5.17
CA SER A 50 17.09 32.74 5.76
C SER A 50 18.61 32.88 5.77
N ALA A 51 19.10 34.10 5.95
CA ALA A 51 20.52 34.41 5.98
C ALA A 51 20.92 35.13 7.28
N VAL A 52 22.16 34.89 7.71
CA VAL A 52 22.83 35.69 8.73
C VAL A 52 24.07 36.33 8.14
N GLN A 53 24.23 37.64 8.37
CA GLN A 53 25.41 38.40 7.97
C GLN A 53 26.07 39.00 9.21
N ARG A 54 27.40 38.90 9.29
CA ARG A 54 28.19 39.57 10.32
C ARG A 54 29.40 40.25 9.69
N ARG A 55 29.89 41.28 10.40
CA ARG A 55 31.15 41.97 10.09
C ARG A 55 32.31 40.97 10.19
N ALA A 56 33.24 40.99 9.24
CA ALA A 56 34.34 40.02 9.15
C ALA A 56 35.64 40.71 8.69
N GLU A 57 36.16 41.67 9.46
CA GLU A 57 37.25 42.52 9.00
C GLU A 57 38.60 41.82 8.91
N VAL A 58 39.20 41.94 7.73
CA VAL A 58 40.48 41.30 7.42
C VAL A 58 41.62 42.29 7.61
N ASN A 59 42.74 41.83 8.15
CA ASN A 59 43.95 42.65 8.26
C ASN A 59 44.38 43.12 6.86
N ARG A 60 44.73 44.40 6.73
CA ARG A 60 45.23 44.99 5.50
C ARG A 60 46.46 44.26 4.96
N TRP A 61 47.37 43.85 5.85
CA TRP A 61 48.71 43.34 5.53
C TRP A 61 48.79 41.81 5.39
N ALA A 62 47.85 41.06 5.97
CA ALA A 62 47.82 39.60 5.86
C ALA A 62 47.68 39.16 4.39
N LYS A 63 48.37 38.10 3.94
CA LYS A 63 48.22 37.64 2.55
C LYS A 63 46.86 36.94 2.34
N ASN A 64 46.45 36.15 3.31
CA ASN A 64 45.19 35.39 3.33
C ASN A 64 44.53 35.56 4.69
N CYS A 65 43.24 35.28 4.76
CA CYS A 65 42.47 35.25 6.00
C CYS A 65 41.59 33.99 6.00
N PRO A 66 42.22 32.80 6.10
CA PRO A 66 41.49 31.54 6.06
C PRO A 66 40.65 31.34 7.32
N PHE A 67 39.56 30.60 7.17
CA PHE A 67 38.83 30.00 8.28
C PHE A 67 38.12 28.73 7.81
N THR A 68 37.88 27.81 8.73
CA THR A 68 37.08 26.60 8.55
C THR A 68 35.77 26.78 9.31
N MET A 69 34.65 26.58 8.61
CA MET A 69 33.30 26.62 9.16
C MET A 69 32.73 25.21 9.19
N THR A 70 32.07 24.85 10.30
CA THR A 70 31.22 23.67 10.40
C THR A 70 29.79 24.10 10.71
N LEU A 71 28.84 23.59 9.93
CA LEU A 71 27.41 23.82 10.07
C LEU A 71 26.75 22.52 10.52
N CYS A 72 26.05 22.54 11.65
CA CYS A 72 25.26 21.41 12.14
C CYS A 72 23.78 21.69 11.88
N PHE A 73 23.14 20.85 11.06
CA PHE A 73 21.73 20.99 10.71
C PHE A 73 20.83 20.27 11.71
N GLN A 74 19.55 20.68 11.75
CA GLN A 74 18.54 20.09 12.63
C GLN A 74 18.30 18.59 12.35
N ASP A 75 18.47 18.15 11.10
CA ASP A 75 18.40 16.75 10.67
C ASP A 75 19.68 15.96 10.97
N ARG A 76 20.64 16.55 11.70
CA ARG A 76 21.94 15.99 12.09
C ARG A 76 22.94 15.84 10.94
N THR A 77 22.61 16.31 9.74
CA THR A 77 23.62 16.44 8.68
C THR A 77 24.62 17.53 9.05
N ILE A 78 25.83 17.42 8.50
CA ILE A 78 26.96 18.29 8.82
C ILE A 78 27.65 18.69 7.52
N ASP A 79 27.88 19.98 7.37
CA ASP A 79 28.75 20.54 6.35
C ASP A 79 29.98 21.15 7.02
N THR A 80 31.17 20.87 6.48
CA THR A 80 32.42 21.50 6.88
C THR A 80 33.15 21.97 5.63
N PHE A 81 33.51 23.25 5.60
CA PHE A 81 34.24 23.84 4.50
C PHE A 81 35.24 24.88 5.00
N ARG A 82 36.31 25.08 4.24
CA ARG A 82 37.33 26.10 4.47
C ARG A 82 37.30 27.11 3.34
N LEU A 83 37.49 28.39 3.67
CA LEU A 83 37.60 29.46 2.69
C LEU A 83 38.47 30.62 3.19
N ASN A 84 38.73 31.57 2.30
CA ASN A 84 39.53 32.76 2.56
C ASN A 84 38.69 34.04 2.46
N GLN A 85 38.47 34.71 3.59
CA GLN A 85 37.65 35.93 3.65
C GLN A 85 38.24 37.07 2.82
N LYS A 86 39.56 37.09 2.60
CA LYS A 86 40.22 38.15 1.82
C LYS A 86 39.78 38.17 0.34
N ALA A 87 39.13 37.10 -0.13
CA ALA A 87 38.45 37.06 -1.42
C ALA A 87 37.27 38.06 -1.51
N ALA A 88 36.64 38.44 -0.39
CA ALA A 88 35.53 39.41 -0.34
C ALA A 88 35.89 40.76 -0.98
N ILE A 89 37.18 41.13 -0.95
CA ILE A 89 37.73 42.38 -1.51
C ILE A 89 38.61 42.13 -2.75
N GLY A 90 38.62 40.90 -3.28
CA GLY A 90 39.41 40.55 -4.47
C GLY A 90 40.92 40.56 -4.29
N LYS A 91 41.42 40.53 -3.04
CA LYS A 91 42.85 40.54 -2.74
C LYS A 91 43.46 39.16 -2.54
N ALA A 92 42.65 38.10 -2.59
CA ALA A 92 43.08 36.72 -2.57
C ALA A 92 42.07 35.83 -3.31
N ASN A 93 42.49 34.61 -3.67
CA ASN A 93 41.59 33.57 -4.15
C ASN A 93 40.72 33.06 -2.97
N ILE A 94 39.51 32.61 -3.27
CA ILE A 94 38.56 32.07 -2.29
C ILE A 94 39.11 30.84 -1.55
N ASP A 95 39.93 30.02 -2.22
CA ASP A 95 40.44 28.72 -1.71
C ASP A 95 39.33 27.90 -1.02
N LEU A 96 38.17 27.76 -1.68
CA LEU A 96 37.06 26.96 -1.13
C LEU A 96 37.44 25.48 -1.14
N ARG A 97 37.53 24.89 0.04
CA ARG A 97 37.75 23.44 0.22
C ARG A 97 36.57 22.84 0.96
N LEU A 98 35.92 21.88 0.33
CA LEU A 98 34.82 21.11 0.89
C LEU A 98 35.40 19.92 1.66
N LEU A 99 35.31 19.96 2.99
CA LEU A 99 35.92 18.95 3.87
C LEU A 99 34.93 17.85 4.25
N ARG A 100 33.65 18.22 4.44
CA ARG A 100 32.52 17.31 4.62
C ARG A 100 31.29 17.98 4.02
N VAL A 101 30.54 17.28 3.16
CA VAL A 101 29.40 17.87 2.48
C VAL A 101 28.20 16.94 2.45
N SER A 102 27.09 17.46 2.94
CA SER A 102 25.74 16.92 2.84
C SER A 102 24.89 17.77 1.89
N HIS A 103 25.26 19.04 1.70
CA HIS A 103 24.57 19.99 0.84
C HIS A 103 25.46 20.53 -0.29
N LYS A 104 24.83 21.19 -1.27
CA LYS A 104 25.54 21.96 -2.28
C LYS A 104 25.95 23.30 -1.68
N ILE A 105 27.24 23.60 -1.71
CA ILE A 105 27.81 24.83 -1.17
C ILE A 105 28.34 25.68 -2.31
N ILE A 106 27.79 26.87 -2.45
CA ILE A 106 28.17 27.86 -3.46
C ILE A 106 28.66 29.10 -2.74
N TRP A 107 29.57 29.83 -3.36
CA TRP A 107 30.01 31.13 -2.85
C TRP A 107 29.90 32.18 -3.94
N ARG A 108 29.71 33.43 -3.53
CA ARG A 108 29.83 34.59 -4.41
C ARG A 108 30.36 35.79 -3.67
N ARG A 109 31.09 36.63 -4.38
CA ARG A 109 31.47 37.97 -3.92
C ARG A 109 30.40 38.95 -4.39
N THR A 110 29.93 39.80 -3.49
CA THR A 110 29.06 40.94 -3.84
C THR A 110 29.88 42.23 -3.94
N ASP A 111 29.31 43.23 -4.59
CA ASP A 111 29.84 44.60 -4.71
C ASP A 111 30.08 45.28 -3.34
N LYS A 112 29.34 44.87 -2.31
CA LYS A 112 29.43 45.42 -0.94
C LYS A 112 30.56 44.84 -0.08
N LYS A 113 31.62 44.29 -0.69
CA LYS A 113 32.71 43.58 0.03
C LYS A 113 32.18 42.47 0.96
N THR A 114 31.07 41.84 0.58
CA THR A 114 30.51 40.69 1.29
C THR A 114 30.92 39.43 0.56
N LEU A 115 31.45 38.47 1.31
CA LEU A 115 31.56 37.09 0.89
C LEU A 115 30.30 36.36 1.34
N GLU A 116 29.50 35.92 0.37
CA GLU A 116 28.26 35.19 0.61
C GLU A 116 28.46 33.72 0.30
N ILE A 117 28.04 32.87 1.23
CA ILE A 117 28.06 31.42 1.13
C ILE A 117 26.61 30.95 1.15
N GLU A 118 26.20 30.29 0.09
CA GLU A 118 24.85 29.75 -0.05
C GLU A 118 24.89 28.24 0.11
N ILE A 119 24.07 27.73 1.03
CA ILE A 119 23.86 26.31 1.25
C ILE A 119 22.53 25.92 0.62
N GLN A 120 22.55 24.99 -0.32
CA GLN A 120 21.38 24.53 -1.06
C GLN A 120 21.20 23.02 -0.91
N ASN A 121 19.94 22.56 -0.94
CA ASN A 121 19.67 21.14 -1.07
C ASN A 121 20.28 20.59 -2.37
N THR A 122 20.74 19.35 -2.35
CA THR A 122 21.14 18.63 -3.56
C THR A 122 19.93 18.31 -4.43
N GLU A 123 20.17 18.01 -5.71
CA GLU A 123 19.11 17.57 -6.62
C GLU A 123 18.34 16.38 -6.04
N GLN A 124 19.06 15.42 -5.45
CA GLN A 124 18.45 14.26 -4.81
C GLN A 124 17.55 14.66 -3.62
N GLN A 125 18.00 15.56 -2.75
CA GLN A 125 17.19 16.04 -1.62
C GLN A 125 15.92 16.78 -2.10
N LEU A 126 16.01 17.52 -3.22
CA LEU A 126 14.86 18.15 -3.86
C LEU A 126 13.87 17.10 -4.38
N GLN A 127 14.36 16.10 -5.11
CA GLN A 127 13.54 15.01 -5.66
C GLN A 127 12.84 14.21 -4.55
N GLU A 128 13.54 13.90 -3.45
CA GLU A 128 12.95 13.24 -2.29
C GLU A 128 11.83 14.07 -1.65
N GLN A 129 12.01 15.40 -1.55
CA GLN A 129 10.95 16.26 -1.03
C GLN A 129 9.72 16.27 -1.96
N VAL A 130 9.93 16.27 -3.28
CA VAL A 130 8.84 16.17 -4.26
C VAL A 130 8.14 14.82 -4.15
N ALA A 131 8.88 13.73 -3.99
CA ALA A 131 8.31 12.39 -3.79
C ALA A 131 7.42 12.33 -2.55
N GLU A 132 7.85 12.87 -1.41
CA GLU A 132 7.05 12.93 -0.18
C GLU A 132 5.78 13.79 -0.35
N LYS A 133 5.85 14.87 -1.12
CA LYS A 133 4.68 15.68 -1.45
C LYS A 133 3.69 14.91 -2.32
N LEU A 134 4.17 14.26 -3.38
CA LEU A 134 3.34 13.45 -4.28
C LEU A 134 2.68 12.29 -3.55
N LYS A 135 3.38 11.64 -2.62
CA LYS A 135 2.83 10.61 -1.74
C LYS A 135 1.63 11.12 -0.95
N LYS A 136 1.76 12.27 -0.27
CA LYS A 136 0.66 12.90 0.48
C LYS A 136 -0.51 13.31 -0.41
N GLU A 137 -0.23 13.80 -1.62
CA GLU A 137 -1.27 14.11 -2.61
C GLU A 137 -1.99 12.84 -3.09
N GLY A 138 -1.26 11.74 -3.28
CA GLY A 138 -1.83 10.43 -3.60
C GLY A 138 -2.77 9.91 -2.50
N GLU A 139 -2.35 10.01 -1.23
CA GLU A 139 -3.20 9.68 -0.08
C GLU A 139 -4.49 10.54 -0.04
N ALA A 140 -4.38 11.84 -0.35
CA ALA A 140 -5.54 12.73 -0.39
C ALA A 140 -6.52 12.36 -1.52
N SER A 141 -6.02 12.05 -2.72
CA SER A 141 -6.83 11.57 -3.84
C SER A 141 -7.52 10.23 -3.52
N ALA A 142 -6.81 9.31 -2.85
CA ALA A 142 -7.37 8.02 -2.45
C ALA A 142 -8.56 8.17 -1.49
N LYS A 143 -8.48 9.10 -0.51
CA LYS A 143 -9.59 9.41 0.40
C LYS A 143 -10.84 9.95 -0.32
N GLN A 144 -10.66 10.55 -1.49
CA GLN A 144 -11.74 11.02 -2.36
C GLN A 144 -12.21 9.96 -3.37
N LYS A 145 -11.78 8.69 -3.21
CA LYS A 145 -12.00 7.58 -4.16
C LYS A 145 -11.52 7.86 -5.58
N GLN A 146 -10.58 8.80 -5.77
CA GLN A 146 -9.95 9.10 -7.06
C GLN A 146 -8.76 8.17 -7.29
N TYR A 147 -9.03 6.87 -7.43
CA TYR A 147 -8.00 5.83 -7.39
C TYR A 147 -6.93 5.97 -8.47
N GLU A 148 -7.30 6.27 -9.72
CA GLU A 148 -6.34 6.44 -10.81
C GLU A 148 -5.40 7.63 -10.59
N ALA A 149 -5.96 8.76 -10.12
CA ALA A 149 -5.17 9.94 -9.79
C ALA A 149 -4.21 9.64 -8.62
N ALA A 150 -4.66 8.91 -7.61
CA ALA A 150 -3.85 8.49 -6.48
C ALA A 150 -2.68 7.59 -6.90
N LEU A 151 -2.95 6.57 -7.73
CA LEU A 151 -1.92 5.66 -8.23
C LEU A 151 -0.88 6.38 -9.09
N LYS A 152 -1.32 7.28 -9.97
CA LYS A 152 -0.42 8.09 -10.81
C LYS A 152 0.54 8.93 -9.97
N LYS A 153 0.05 9.57 -8.89
CA LYS A 153 0.87 10.35 -7.97
C LYS A 153 1.92 9.49 -7.26
N LEU A 154 1.55 8.28 -6.84
CA LEU A 154 2.49 7.34 -6.22
C LEU A 154 3.53 6.81 -7.22
N ASP A 155 3.15 6.56 -8.48
CA ASP A 155 4.11 6.18 -9.53
C ASP A 155 5.09 7.31 -9.84
N GLU A 156 4.64 8.57 -9.86
CA GLU A 156 5.52 9.73 -9.99
C GLU A 156 6.46 9.86 -8.78
N ALA A 157 5.97 9.62 -7.56
CA ALA A 157 6.80 9.62 -6.36
C ALA A 157 7.89 8.54 -6.41
N LEU A 158 7.54 7.33 -6.86
CA LEU A 158 8.47 6.19 -7.00
C LEU A 158 9.59 6.46 -8.01
N LYS A 159 9.37 7.29 -9.03
CA LYS A 159 10.42 7.68 -9.99
C LYS A 159 11.45 8.64 -9.40
N LEU A 160 11.07 9.37 -8.35
CA LEU A 160 11.88 10.44 -7.76
C LEU A 160 12.60 10.03 -6.47
N THR A 161 12.14 8.97 -5.81
CA THR A 161 12.74 8.51 -4.55
C THR A 161 13.74 7.37 -4.74
N HIS A 162 14.84 7.42 -4.00
CA HIS A 162 15.81 6.33 -3.90
C HIS A 162 15.84 5.68 -2.52
N LYS A 163 15.03 6.19 -1.58
CA LYS A 163 14.96 5.66 -0.21
C LYS A 163 14.11 4.39 -0.19
N ALA A 164 14.72 3.28 0.20
CA ALA A 164 14.04 1.99 0.31
C ALA A 164 12.78 2.05 1.18
N SER A 165 12.81 2.81 2.28
CA SER A 165 11.64 3.01 3.15
C SER A 165 10.50 3.71 2.41
N THR A 166 10.77 4.82 1.71
CA THR A 166 9.75 5.56 0.94
C THR A 166 9.21 4.72 -0.21
N ILE A 167 10.06 3.91 -0.86
CA ILE A 167 9.61 2.97 -1.91
C ILE A 167 8.62 1.96 -1.33
N ALA A 168 8.96 1.30 -0.23
CA ALA A 168 8.10 0.32 0.42
C ALA A 168 6.77 0.94 0.88
N GLU A 169 6.81 2.15 1.44
CA GLU A 169 5.61 2.90 1.83
C GLU A 169 4.71 3.22 0.64
N CYS A 170 5.27 3.70 -0.48
CA CYS A 170 4.49 3.97 -1.69
C CYS A 170 3.84 2.70 -2.24
N LYS A 171 4.58 1.57 -2.25
CA LYS A 171 4.05 0.27 -2.70
C LYS A 171 2.93 -0.24 -1.80
N ASN A 172 3.09 -0.11 -0.48
CA ASN A 172 2.01 -0.42 0.46
C ASN A 172 0.75 0.42 0.19
N GLN A 173 0.90 1.72 -0.03
CA GLN A 173 -0.23 2.60 -0.34
C GLN A 173 -0.89 2.27 -1.68
N GLN A 174 -0.10 1.92 -2.72
CA GLN A 174 -0.65 1.43 -3.98
C GLN A 174 -1.49 0.18 -3.78
N GLY A 175 -1.02 -0.78 -2.96
CA GLY A 175 -1.77 -1.97 -2.60
C GLY A 175 -3.09 -1.64 -1.90
N ASP A 176 -3.08 -0.72 -0.94
CA ASP A 176 -4.27 -0.28 -0.21
C ASP A 176 -5.32 0.36 -1.13
N ILE A 177 -4.86 1.22 -2.05
CA ILE A 177 -5.72 1.86 -3.04
C ILE A 177 -6.36 0.83 -3.97
N LEU A 178 -5.57 -0.12 -4.48
CA LEU A 178 -6.05 -1.16 -5.37
C LEU A 178 -7.05 -2.09 -4.67
N MET A 179 -6.79 -2.39 -3.39
CA MET A 179 -7.68 -3.20 -2.58
C MET A 179 -9.01 -2.48 -2.32
N ALA A 180 -8.99 -1.20 -1.96
CA ALA A 180 -10.19 -0.39 -1.80
C ALA A 180 -10.99 -0.28 -3.11
N GLN A 181 -10.31 -0.09 -4.24
CA GLN A 181 -10.93 -0.09 -5.56
C GLN A 181 -11.58 -1.46 -5.88
N ALA A 182 -10.94 -2.56 -5.51
CA ALA A 182 -11.48 -3.90 -5.73
C ALA A 182 -12.78 -4.12 -4.96
N TRP A 183 -12.83 -3.72 -3.69
CA TRP A 183 -14.07 -3.77 -2.89
C TRP A 183 -15.20 -2.94 -3.50
N ASP A 184 -14.90 -1.70 -3.90
CA ASP A 184 -15.88 -0.82 -4.58
C ASP A 184 -16.40 -1.42 -5.91
N LEU A 185 -15.60 -2.26 -6.59
CA LEU A 185 -16.00 -2.93 -7.83
C LEU A 185 -16.86 -4.17 -7.59
N GLU A 186 -16.63 -4.91 -6.51
CA GLU A 186 -17.51 -6.03 -6.12
C GLU A 186 -18.92 -5.54 -5.82
N LEU A 187 -19.06 -4.41 -5.13
CA LEU A 187 -20.37 -3.78 -4.87
C LEU A 187 -21.09 -3.32 -6.14
N LYS A 188 -20.37 -3.18 -7.26
CA LYS A 188 -20.91 -2.80 -8.58
C LYS A 188 -21.05 -4.00 -9.53
N GLU A 189 -21.01 -5.22 -8.98
CA GLU A 189 -21.16 -6.47 -9.72
C GLU A 189 -20.12 -6.68 -10.83
N ASN A 190 -18.93 -6.06 -10.70
CA ASN A 190 -17.83 -6.23 -11.67
C ASN A 190 -16.73 -7.15 -11.11
N ALA A 191 -17.10 -8.41 -10.87
CA ALA A 191 -16.25 -9.41 -10.21
C ALA A 191 -14.91 -9.65 -10.92
N ALA A 192 -14.89 -9.71 -12.25
CA ALA A 192 -13.66 -9.94 -13.02
C ALA A 192 -12.65 -8.79 -12.86
N LEU A 193 -13.13 -7.53 -12.88
CA LEU A 193 -12.26 -6.38 -12.68
C LEU A 193 -11.82 -6.26 -11.21
N ALA A 194 -12.70 -6.59 -10.25
CA ALA A 194 -12.36 -6.63 -8.83
C ALA A 194 -11.24 -7.66 -8.55
N GLU A 195 -11.36 -8.88 -9.09
CA GLU A 195 -10.35 -9.92 -8.95
C GLU A 195 -8.99 -9.47 -9.51
N LYS A 196 -8.99 -8.83 -10.69
CA LYS A 196 -7.78 -8.24 -11.27
C LYS A 196 -7.15 -7.22 -10.32
N LYS A 197 -7.96 -6.35 -9.69
CA LYS A 197 -7.47 -5.34 -8.74
C LYS A 197 -6.93 -5.94 -7.46
N PHE A 198 -7.53 -7.01 -6.92
CA PHE A 198 -6.95 -7.76 -5.81
C PHE A 198 -5.59 -8.38 -6.18
N LYS A 199 -5.45 -8.96 -7.38
CA LYS A 199 -4.17 -9.51 -7.84
C LYS A 199 -3.09 -8.43 -7.96
N GLU A 200 -3.43 -7.26 -8.53
CA GLU A 200 -2.53 -6.11 -8.58
C GLU A 200 -2.14 -5.65 -7.16
N ALA A 201 -3.11 -5.58 -6.22
CA ALA A 201 -2.84 -5.20 -4.83
C ALA A 201 -1.86 -6.15 -4.14
N LYS A 202 -2.06 -7.47 -4.32
CA LYS A 202 -1.16 -8.52 -3.81
C LYS A 202 0.28 -8.31 -4.30
N GLU A 203 0.45 -8.01 -5.58
CA GLU A 203 1.77 -7.75 -6.15
C GLU A 203 2.44 -6.54 -5.48
N LYS A 204 1.71 -5.45 -5.27
CA LYS A 204 2.24 -4.25 -4.60
C LYS A 204 2.63 -4.52 -3.14
N PHE A 205 1.80 -5.24 -2.39
CA PHE A 205 2.15 -5.64 -1.01
C PHE A 205 3.37 -6.55 -0.97
N SER A 206 3.49 -7.48 -1.92
CA SER A 206 4.67 -8.33 -2.03
C SER A 206 5.94 -7.51 -2.33
N GLN A 207 5.87 -6.55 -3.25
CA GLN A 207 6.98 -5.62 -3.56
C GLN A 207 7.35 -4.75 -2.34
N ALA A 208 6.39 -4.46 -1.46
CA ALA A 208 6.61 -3.72 -0.22
C ALA A 208 7.13 -4.60 0.94
N GLY A 209 7.21 -5.93 0.76
CA GLY A 209 7.55 -6.87 1.84
C GLY A 209 6.44 -7.07 2.88
N ASN A 210 5.20 -6.70 2.58
CA ASN A 210 4.07 -6.75 3.52
C ASN A 210 3.31 -8.08 3.45
N GLN A 211 3.86 -9.10 4.11
CA GLN A 211 3.31 -10.47 4.09
C GLN A 211 1.93 -10.57 4.75
N GLU A 212 1.64 -9.72 5.73
CA GLU A 212 0.33 -9.68 6.39
C GLU A 212 -0.78 -9.31 5.39
N LYS A 213 -0.59 -8.22 4.64
CA LYS A 213 -1.56 -7.79 3.63
C LYS A 213 -1.63 -8.73 2.43
N VAL A 214 -0.51 -9.36 2.04
CA VAL A 214 -0.53 -10.46 1.04
C VAL A 214 -1.43 -11.61 1.51
N GLY A 215 -1.29 -12.04 2.77
CA GLY A 215 -2.14 -13.09 3.34
C GLY A 215 -3.62 -12.71 3.34
N LEU A 216 -3.92 -11.45 3.65
CA LEU A 216 -5.29 -10.94 3.66
C LEU A 216 -5.90 -10.93 2.25
N VAL A 217 -5.16 -10.50 1.23
CA VAL A 217 -5.62 -10.58 -0.17
C VAL A 217 -5.79 -12.02 -0.64
N ASN A 218 -4.92 -12.95 -0.21
CA ASN A 218 -5.07 -14.38 -0.53
C ASN A 218 -6.37 -14.95 0.04
N LEU A 219 -6.73 -14.64 1.29
CA LEU A 219 -7.99 -15.09 1.88
C LEU A 219 -9.19 -14.64 1.05
N LYS A 220 -9.17 -13.40 0.54
CA LYS A 220 -10.22 -12.89 -0.32
C LYS A 220 -10.28 -13.62 -1.66
N LEU A 221 -9.14 -13.76 -2.35
CA LEU A 221 -9.08 -14.44 -3.65
C LEU A 221 -9.49 -15.91 -3.55
N ASP A 222 -9.01 -16.63 -2.53
CA ASP A 222 -9.37 -18.03 -2.29
C ASP A 222 -10.86 -18.19 -1.97
N GLY A 223 -11.40 -17.31 -1.10
CA GLY A 223 -12.82 -17.31 -0.76
C GLY A 223 -13.72 -17.05 -1.97
N ASN A 224 -13.37 -16.05 -2.80
CA ASN A 224 -14.10 -15.76 -4.04
C ASN A 224 -14.04 -16.94 -5.03
N LYS A 225 -12.89 -17.61 -5.15
CA LYS A 225 -12.74 -18.78 -6.02
C LYS A 225 -13.68 -19.90 -5.59
N LEU A 226 -13.66 -20.27 -4.31
CA LEU A 226 -14.52 -21.30 -3.74
C LEU A 226 -16.01 -20.96 -3.91
N PHE A 227 -16.38 -19.69 -3.68
CA PHE A 227 -17.74 -19.20 -3.87
C PHE A 227 -18.21 -19.33 -5.33
N ASN A 228 -17.37 -18.95 -6.30
CA ASN A 228 -17.71 -19.07 -7.72
C ASN A 228 -17.81 -20.53 -8.17
N GLU A 229 -16.92 -21.41 -7.70
CA GLU A 229 -17.01 -22.85 -7.96
C GLU A 229 -18.32 -23.44 -7.40
N ALA A 230 -18.75 -22.99 -6.21
CA ALA A 230 -20.02 -23.40 -5.62
C ALA A 230 -21.21 -22.96 -6.47
N ASN A 231 -21.26 -21.69 -6.92
CA ASN A 231 -22.32 -21.20 -7.81
C ASN A 231 -22.41 -22.00 -9.12
N GLU A 232 -21.27 -22.33 -9.73
CA GLU A 232 -21.23 -23.12 -10.96
C GLU A 232 -21.75 -24.54 -10.76
N LEU A 233 -21.43 -25.17 -9.62
CA LEU A 233 -21.95 -26.49 -9.26
C LEU A 233 -23.44 -26.44 -8.89
N GLU A 234 -23.88 -25.38 -8.21
CA GLU A 234 -25.27 -25.17 -7.83
C GLU A 234 -26.16 -25.06 -9.06
N ALA A 235 -25.73 -24.30 -10.08
CA ALA A 235 -26.45 -24.21 -11.34
C ALA A 235 -26.61 -25.59 -12.03
N LYS A 236 -25.58 -26.45 -11.96
CA LYS A 236 -25.66 -27.82 -12.50
C LYS A 236 -26.59 -28.69 -11.67
N ALA A 237 -26.54 -28.59 -10.34
CA ALA A 237 -27.40 -29.33 -9.41
C ALA A 237 -28.88 -28.96 -9.60
N PHE A 238 -29.15 -27.68 -9.79
CA PHE A 238 -30.48 -27.19 -10.09
C PHE A 238 -31.06 -27.77 -11.38
N GLU A 239 -30.26 -27.82 -12.47
CA GLU A 239 -30.71 -28.44 -13.72
C GLU A 239 -30.92 -29.95 -13.59
N LEU A 240 -30.18 -30.67 -12.74
CA LEU A 240 -30.48 -32.08 -12.46
C LEU A 240 -31.82 -32.25 -11.74
N VAL A 241 -32.09 -31.48 -10.69
CA VAL A 241 -33.38 -31.55 -9.97
C VAL A 241 -34.55 -31.29 -10.90
N LYS A 242 -34.43 -30.25 -11.74
CA LYS A 242 -35.49 -29.85 -12.68
C LYS A 242 -35.83 -30.93 -13.71
N ASN A 243 -34.84 -31.74 -14.11
CA ASN A 243 -34.99 -32.78 -15.11
C ASN A 243 -35.13 -34.19 -14.51
N ALA A 244 -35.10 -34.31 -13.19
CA ALA A 244 -35.20 -35.59 -12.50
C ALA A 244 -36.60 -36.21 -12.68
N LYS A 245 -36.61 -37.47 -13.11
CA LYS A 245 -37.81 -38.30 -13.28
C LYS A 245 -37.77 -39.53 -12.39
N THR A 246 -36.62 -39.83 -11.79
CA THR A 246 -36.40 -41.01 -10.94
C THR A 246 -35.73 -40.59 -9.64
N GLY A 247 -35.88 -41.41 -8.59
CA GLY A 247 -35.19 -41.19 -7.31
C GLY A 247 -33.65 -41.20 -7.45
N GLU A 248 -33.10 -41.98 -8.37
CA GLU A 248 -31.65 -42.02 -8.62
C GLU A 248 -31.10 -40.68 -9.15
N GLN A 249 -31.87 -39.97 -9.99
CA GLN A 249 -31.49 -38.65 -10.48
C GLN A 249 -31.58 -37.59 -9.38
N LEU A 250 -32.52 -37.72 -8.45
CA LEU A 250 -32.61 -36.87 -7.26
C LEU A 250 -31.44 -37.10 -6.30
N ASN A 251 -31.07 -38.36 -6.05
CA ASN A 251 -29.90 -38.70 -5.23
C ASN A 251 -28.63 -38.06 -5.81
N SER A 252 -28.43 -38.16 -7.13
CA SER A 252 -27.28 -37.54 -7.80
C SER A 252 -27.28 -36.02 -7.68
N ALA A 253 -28.45 -35.38 -7.76
CA ALA A 253 -28.55 -33.93 -7.55
C ALA A 253 -28.27 -33.55 -6.09
N GLN A 254 -28.75 -34.34 -5.13
CA GLN A 254 -28.52 -34.17 -3.70
C GLN A 254 -27.02 -34.23 -3.36
N ASP A 255 -26.30 -35.22 -3.91
CA ASP A 255 -24.85 -35.36 -3.73
C ASP A 255 -24.09 -34.12 -4.25
N MET A 256 -24.50 -33.57 -5.40
CA MET A 256 -23.91 -32.32 -5.90
C MET A 256 -24.24 -31.13 -5.00
N TYR A 257 -25.46 -31.01 -4.47
CA TYR A 257 -25.78 -29.95 -3.51
C TYR A 257 -24.98 -30.08 -2.20
N ARG A 258 -24.64 -31.29 -1.76
CA ARG A 258 -23.73 -31.51 -0.63
C ARG A 258 -22.31 -31.02 -0.95
N GLU A 259 -21.83 -31.20 -2.18
CA GLU A 259 -20.55 -30.64 -2.63
C GLU A 259 -20.60 -29.10 -2.69
N VAL A 260 -21.69 -28.52 -3.21
CA VAL A 260 -21.94 -27.06 -3.20
C VAL A 260 -21.87 -26.52 -1.77
N LEU A 261 -22.58 -27.16 -0.84
CA LEU A 261 -22.59 -26.77 0.58
C LEU A 261 -21.18 -26.78 1.17
N ALA A 262 -20.40 -27.85 0.95
CA ALA A 262 -19.03 -27.94 1.45
C ALA A 262 -18.13 -26.82 0.90
N LYS A 263 -18.28 -26.45 -0.36
CA LYS A 263 -17.53 -25.31 -0.96
C LYS A 263 -17.96 -23.96 -0.38
N TYR A 264 -19.25 -23.71 -0.20
CA TYR A 264 -19.70 -22.50 0.46
C TYR A 264 -19.21 -22.41 1.91
N GLU A 265 -19.22 -23.51 2.66
CA GLU A 265 -18.67 -23.55 4.02
C GLU A 265 -17.17 -23.23 4.04
N GLU A 266 -16.39 -23.76 3.08
CA GLU A 266 -14.97 -23.44 2.97
C GLU A 266 -14.74 -21.97 2.58
N ALA A 267 -15.51 -21.43 1.62
CA ALA A 267 -15.49 -20.02 1.25
C ALA A 267 -15.79 -19.13 2.46
N LYS A 268 -16.83 -19.48 3.22
CA LYS A 268 -17.21 -18.76 4.44
C LYS A 268 -16.09 -18.79 5.47
N LYS A 269 -15.41 -19.93 5.66
CA LYS A 269 -14.27 -20.04 6.58
C LYS A 269 -13.13 -19.09 6.20
N LYS A 270 -12.83 -18.95 4.90
CA LYS A 270 -11.84 -17.97 4.40
C LYS A 270 -12.27 -16.55 4.72
N PHE A 271 -13.55 -16.23 4.52
CA PHE A 271 -14.07 -14.90 4.82
C PHE A 271 -14.13 -14.59 6.31
N ASP A 272 -14.50 -15.55 7.15
CA ASP A 272 -14.46 -15.40 8.61
C ASP A 272 -13.03 -15.20 9.13
N GLU A 273 -12.04 -15.89 8.55
CA GLU A 273 -10.62 -15.65 8.88
C GLU A 273 -10.19 -14.24 8.47
N GLY A 274 -10.60 -13.79 7.28
CA GLY A 274 -10.38 -12.41 6.84
C GLY A 274 -11.05 -11.38 7.74
N ALA A 275 -12.28 -11.63 8.18
CA ALA A 275 -13.06 -10.74 9.06
C ALA A 275 -12.43 -10.56 10.45
N LYS A 276 -11.64 -11.53 10.93
CA LYS A 276 -10.83 -11.37 12.15
C LYS A 276 -9.75 -10.30 11.99
N ARG A 277 -9.31 -10.01 10.77
CA ARG A 277 -8.22 -9.09 10.43
C ARG A 277 -8.73 -7.77 9.82
N ASP A 278 -9.75 -7.81 8.98
CA ASP A 278 -10.45 -6.67 8.40
C ASP A 278 -11.97 -6.89 8.46
N LYS A 279 -12.60 -6.37 9.52
CA LYS A 279 -13.99 -6.67 9.89
C LYS A 279 -15.03 -6.23 8.86
N VAL A 280 -14.82 -5.07 8.22
CA VAL A 280 -15.88 -4.43 7.44
C VAL A 280 -16.09 -5.16 6.12
N ASN A 281 -15.03 -5.28 5.32
CA ASN A 281 -15.17 -5.80 3.95
C ASN A 281 -15.41 -7.32 3.91
N PHE A 282 -14.75 -8.08 4.80
CA PHE A 282 -14.95 -9.53 4.86
C PHE A 282 -16.25 -9.93 5.55
N GLY A 283 -16.78 -9.10 6.45
CA GLY A 283 -18.03 -9.37 7.16
C GLY A 283 -19.23 -9.45 6.20
N GLU A 284 -19.28 -8.57 5.20
CA GLU A 284 -20.30 -8.59 4.15
C GLU A 284 -20.21 -9.87 3.31
N SER A 285 -19.00 -10.24 2.87
CA SER A 285 -18.77 -11.49 2.11
C SER A 285 -19.19 -12.73 2.94
N ALA A 286 -18.80 -12.81 4.21
CA ALA A 286 -19.15 -13.93 5.08
C ALA A 286 -20.67 -14.04 5.34
N THR A 287 -21.35 -12.90 5.47
CA THR A 287 -22.81 -12.84 5.65
C THR A 287 -23.54 -13.29 4.40
N PHE A 288 -23.07 -12.85 3.23
CA PHE A 288 -23.65 -13.25 1.94
C PHE A 288 -23.53 -14.75 1.71
N VAL A 289 -22.34 -15.33 1.91
CA VAL A 289 -22.13 -16.78 1.78
C VAL A 289 -22.98 -17.57 2.77
N LYS A 290 -23.18 -17.06 3.99
CA LYS A 290 -24.07 -17.71 4.97
C LYS A 290 -25.51 -17.81 4.46
N SER A 291 -26.03 -16.77 3.80
CA SER A 291 -27.37 -16.82 3.20
C SER A 291 -27.48 -17.93 2.14
N GLN A 292 -26.44 -18.09 1.32
CA GLN A 292 -26.39 -19.14 0.29
C GLN A 292 -26.31 -20.55 0.91
N ILE A 293 -25.54 -20.72 1.99
CA ILE A 293 -25.52 -21.96 2.78
C ILE A 293 -26.93 -22.31 3.29
N ASP A 294 -27.63 -21.34 3.88
CA ASP A 294 -28.97 -21.55 4.43
C ASP A 294 -30.00 -21.86 3.33
N GLU A 295 -29.82 -21.35 2.11
CA GLU A 295 -30.65 -21.64 0.93
C GLU A 295 -30.40 -23.05 0.39
N VAL A 296 -29.13 -23.42 0.14
CA VAL A 296 -28.76 -24.77 -0.33
C VAL A 296 -29.21 -25.85 0.66
N GLN A 297 -29.08 -25.60 1.96
CA GLN A 297 -29.54 -26.55 2.97
C GLN A 297 -31.05 -26.80 2.90
N LYS A 298 -31.86 -25.78 2.58
CA LYS A 298 -33.30 -25.96 2.37
C LYS A 298 -33.57 -26.82 1.14
N VAL A 299 -32.85 -26.59 0.04
CA VAL A 299 -33.00 -27.37 -1.19
C VAL A 299 -32.67 -28.84 -0.94
N ILE A 300 -31.58 -29.14 -0.22
CA ILE A 300 -31.23 -30.52 0.18
C ILE A 300 -32.39 -31.18 0.95
N ASN A 301 -32.94 -30.49 1.95
CA ASN A 301 -34.05 -31.02 2.76
C ASN A 301 -35.34 -31.23 1.94
N ASP A 302 -35.58 -30.41 0.93
CA ASP A 302 -36.75 -30.53 0.07
C ASP A 302 -36.59 -31.67 -0.95
N ILE A 303 -35.37 -31.93 -1.45
CA ILE A 303 -35.05 -33.12 -2.25
C ILE A 303 -35.28 -34.39 -1.42
N GLU A 304 -34.81 -34.44 -0.18
CA GLU A 304 -35.01 -35.60 0.72
C GLU A 304 -36.50 -35.92 0.93
N LYS A 305 -37.35 -34.89 1.08
CA LYS A 305 -38.81 -35.09 1.17
C LYS A 305 -39.40 -35.60 -0.14
N ALA A 306 -38.93 -35.09 -1.28
CA ALA A 306 -39.41 -35.51 -2.59
C ALA A 306 -39.04 -36.97 -2.88
N GLU A 307 -37.83 -37.40 -2.54
CA GLU A 307 -37.37 -38.78 -2.62
C GLU A 307 -38.22 -39.72 -1.77
N LEU A 308 -38.50 -39.35 -0.51
CA LEU A 308 -39.38 -40.14 0.36
C LEU A 308 -40.77 -40.33 -0.24
N ASN A 309 -41.34 -39.29 -0.85
CA ASN A 309 -42.66 -39.38 -1.49
C ASN A 309 -42.65 -40.25 -2.75
N LEU A 310 -41.60 -40.17 -3.58
CA LEU A 310 -41.46 -41.01 -4.76
C LEU A 310 -41.30 -42.49 -4.39
N ASN A 311 -40.47 -42.78 -3.39
CA ASN A 311 -40.27 -44.15 -2.92
C ASN A 311 -41.55 -44.72 -2.28
N MET A 312 -42.34 -43.93 -1.54
CA MET A 312 -43.63 -44.39 -1.00
C MET A 312 -44.66 -44.68 -2.11
N ASN A 313 -44.67 -43.88 -3.17
CA ASN A 313 -45.56 -44.12 -4.32
C ASN A 313 -45.15 -45.37 -5.12
N GLU A 314 -43.85 -45.63 -5.31
CA GLU A 314 -43.36 -46.86 -5.96
C GLU A 314 -43.67 -48.13 -5.14
N VAL A 315 -43.64 -48.04 -3.80
CA VAL A 315 -44.04 -49.16 -2.92
C VAL A 315 -45.54 -49.44 -3.02
N HIS A 316 -46.38 -48.41 -3.08
CA HIS A 316 -47.83 -48.60 -3.22
C HIS A 316 -48.26 -49.14 -4.59
N VAL A 317 -47.59 -48.75 -5.68
CA VAL A 317 -47.87 -49.31 -7.02
C VAL A 317 -47.49 -50.80 -7.09
N ASN A 318 -46.36 -51.20 -6.49
CA ASN A 318 -45.95 -52.60 -6.42
C ASN A 318 -46.87 -53.47 -5.53
N ASP A 319 -47.46 -52.90 -4.48
CA ASP A 319 -48.42 -53.61 -3.62
C ASP A 319 -49.80 -53.78 -4.30
N GLU A 320 -50.20 -52.86 -5.19
CA GLU A 320 -51.40 -53.02 -6.02
C GLU A 320 -51.18 -54.03 -7.16
N GLU A 321 -50.04 -54.02 -7.84
CA GLU A 321 -49.72 -55.01 -8.89
C GLU A 321 -49.63 -56.45 -8.33
N LYS A 322 -49.07 -56.63 -7.13
CA LYS A 322 -49.06 -57.94 -6.45
C LYS A 322 -50.43 -58.44 -6.00
N LYS A 323 -51.38 -57.54 -5.72
CA LYS A 323 -52.78 -57.94 -5.44
C LYS A 323 -53.48 -58.44 -6.70
N THR A 324 -53.22 -57.83 -7.86
CA THR A 324 -53.79 -58.29 -9.14
C THR A 324 -53.20 -59.62 -9.62
N GLU A 325 -51.89 -59.88 -9.43
CA GLU A 325 -51.31 -61.19 -9.76
C GLU A 325 -51.77 -62.31 -8.80
N GLY A 326 -51.97 -62.00 -7.52
CA GLY A 326 -52.53 -62.95 -6.54
C GLY A 326 -54.01 -63.28 -6.74
N GLU A 327 -54.78 -62.42 -7.40
CA GLU A 327 -56.18 -62.68 -7.75
C GLU A 327 -56.35 -63.44 -9.08
N GLU A 328 -55.37 -63.40 -9.99
CA GLU A 328 -55.37 -64.21 -11.23
C GLU A 328 -54.92 -65.67 -10.99
N GLU A 329 -54.07 -65.96 -10.00
CA GLU A 329 -53.67 -67.34 -9.67
C GLU A 329 -54.75 -68.13 -8.90
N VAL A 330 -55.61 -67.46 -8.14
CA VAL A 330 -56.71 -68.13 -7.39
C VAL A 330 -57.91 -68.47 -8.29
N ASN A 331 -58.01 -67.89 -9.48
CA ASN A 331 -59.14 -68.10 -10.40
C ASN A 331 -58.92 -69.21 -11.44
N LYS A 332 -57.76 -69.88 -11.46
CA LYS A 332 -57.50 -71.02 -12.35
C LYS A 332 -57.82 -72.40 -11.74
N ASP A 333 -57.99 -72.50 -10.42
CA ASP A 333 -58.23 -73.79 -9.72
C ASP A 333 -59.72 -74.07 -9.39
N LEU A 334 -60.66 -73.27 -9.90
CA LEU A 334 -62.11 -73.42 -9.61
C LEU A 334 -62.98 -73.84 -10.81
N HIS A 335 -62.38 -74.32 -11.91
CA HIS A 335 -63.13 -74.72 -13.12
C HIS A 335 -62.87 -76.14 -13.66
N GLU A 336 -62.53 -77.09 -12.78
CA GLU A 336 -62.66 -78.52 -13.10
C GLU A 336 -63.32 -79.27 -11.93
N GLU A 337 -64.65 -79.18 -11.82
CA GLU A 337 -65.50 -80.24 -11.24
C GLU A 337 -66.98 -79.80 -11.31
N ARG A 338 -67.57 -79.88 -12.51
CA ARG A 338 -69.02 -80.04 -12.71
C ARG A 338 -69.30 -80.31 -14.18
N ASP A 339 -69.40 -81.59 -14.52
CA ASP A 339 -70.54 -82.19 -15.22
C ASP A 339 -70.14 -83.49 -15.93
N GLY A 340 -70.82 -84.58 -15.54
CA GLY A 340 -71.46 -85.58 -16.41
C GLY A 340 -70.68 -86.24 -17.54
#